data_AF-A0AAJ2WZV4-F1
#
_entry.id   AF-A0AAJ2WZV4-F1
#
_cell.length_a   1.000
_cell.length_b   1.000
_cell.length_c   1.000
_cell.angle_alpha   90.00
_cell.angle_beta   90.00
_cell.angle_gamma   90.00
#
_symmetry.space_group_name_H-M   'P 1'
#
loop_
_entity.id
_entity.type
_entity.pdbx_description
1 polymer ?
#
loop_
_entity_poly.entity_id
_entity_poly.type
_entity_poly.pdbx_seq_one_letter_code
_entity_poly.pdbx_strand_id
1 'polypeptide(L)'
;MYPKHVDVSTLDSDDLVELRDGRKIYIVPDDDMDRVDVFDVQGAPIGAFHFAMIQDADDSYWHHLTWQYLDAQDGYRRCGIGQKVLEIAIELWDTRITAGESDGNKSSLGDHLQGDGVPFVARMREKGLIARSSYDPAPEARWDED
;
A
#
# COMPACT_ATOMS: atom_id res chain seq x y z
N MET A 1 1.12 14.04 -9.40
CA MET A 1 0.82 13.91 -10.84
C MET A 1 0.36 12.48 -11.04
N TYR A 2 -0.86 12.25 -11.51
CA TYR A 2 -1.32 10.88 -11.78
C TYR A 2 -0.49 10.27 -12.92
N PRO A 3 -0.19 8.96 -12.88
CA PRO A 3 0.44 8.25 -13.98
C PRO A 3 -0.38 8.47 -15.25
N LYS A 4 0.31 8.52 -16.39
CA LYS A 4 -0.36 8.65 -17.68
C LYS A 4 -0.93 7.29 -18.08
N HIS A 5 -1.88 7.32 -18.99
CA HIS A 5 -2.37 6.12 -19.64
C HIS A 5 -1.20 5.28 -20.20
N VAL A 6 -1.24 3.96 -20.01
CA VAL A 6 -0.24 3.01 -20.49
C VAL A 6 -0.79 2.13 -21.59
N ASP A 7 0.07 1.60 -22.45
CA ASP A 7 -0.32 0.56 -23.39
C ASP A 7 -0.30 -0.78 -22.66
N VAL A 8 -1.48 -1.35 -22.37
CA VAL A 8 -1.58 -2.62 -21.62
C VAL A 8 -0.94 -3.81 -22.34
N SER A 9 -0.66 -3.71 -23.64
CA SER A 9 0.05 -4.76 -24.37
C SER A 9 1.53 -4.86 -23.99
N THR A 10 2.06 -3.87 -23.27
CA THR A 10 3.43 -3.89 -22.72
C THR A 10 3.50 -4.35 -21.27
N LEU A 11 2.36 -4.61 -20.63
CA LEU A 11 2.30 -5.11 -19.25
C LEU A 11 2.37 -6.64 -19.22
N ASP A 12 2.85 -7.20 -18.11
CA ASP A 12 2.85 -8.65 -17.94
C ASP A 12 1.42 -9.15 -17.71
N SER A 13 1.12 -10.35 -18.21
CA SER A 13 -0.13 -11.03 -17.88
C SER A 13 -0.23 -11.39 -16.40
N ASP A 14 0.91 -11.57 -15.73
CA ASP A 14 0.99 -11.92 -14.32
C ASP A 14 0.60 -10.72 -13.41
N ASP A 15 0.68 -9.49 -13.94
CA ASP A 15 0.22 -8.27 -13.25
C ASP A 15 -1.33 -8.14 -13.24
N LEU A 16 -2.05 -8.98 -14.00
CA LEU A 16 -3.50 -8.92 -14.14
C LEU A 16 -4.20 -9.61 -12.96
N VAL A 17 -4.85 -8.81 -12.11
CA VAL A 17 -5.53 -9.27 -10.89
C VAL A 17 -7.04 -9.15 -11.03
N GLU A 18 -7.76 -10.20 -10.64
CA GLU A 18 -9.22 -10.17 -10.51
C GLU A 18 -9.63 -9.74 -9.09
N LEU A 19 -10.46 -8.71 -9.01
CA LEU A 19 -11.06 -8.19 -7.78
C LEU A 19 -12.21 -9.07 -7.32
N ARG A 20 -12.65 -8.88 -6.07
CA ARG A 20 -13.76 -9.64 -5.47
C ARG A 20 -15.09 -9.47 -6.19
N ASP A 21 -15.25 -8.39 -6.93
CA ASP A 21 -16.44 -8.10 -7.73
C ASP A 21 -16.31 -8.58 -9.19
N GLY A 22 -15.25 -9.34 -9.52
CA GLY A 22 -14.98 -9.89 -10.85
C GLY A 22 -14.36 -8.90 -11.83
N ARG A 23 -14.18 -7.62 -11.47
CA ARG A 23 -13.43 -6.68 -12.30
C ARG A 23 -11.96 -7.08 -12.32
N LYS A 24 -11.31 -6.88 -13.46
CA LYS A 24 -9.87 -7.07 -13.61
C LYS A 24 -9.17 -5.73 -13.63
N ILE A 25 -7.96 -5.70 -13.09
CA ILE A 25 -7.06 -4.54 -13.05
C ILE A 25 -5.63 -5.02 -13.21
N TYR A 26 -4.73 -4.13 -13.59
CA TYR A 26 -3.29 -4.37 -13.51
C TYR A 26 -2.75 -3.77 -12.21
N ILE A 27 -1.94 -4.54 -11.48
CA ILE A 27 -1.13 -4.08 -10.36
C ILE A 27 0.32 -4.29 -10.74
N VAL A 28 1.07 -3.21 -10.92
CA VAL A 28 2.40 -3.22 -11.56
C VAL A 28 3.42 -2.65 -10.57
N PRO A 29 4.14 -3.50 -9.82
CA PRO A 29 5.29 -3.10 -9.03
C PRO A 29 6.41 -2.61 -9.95
N ASP A 30 7.17 -1.60 -9.53
CA ASP A 30 8.37 -1.19 -10.24
C ASP A 30 9.62 -1.96 -9.81
N ASP A 31 10.65 -1.88 -10.64
CA ASP A 31 11.92 -2.56 -10.42
C ASP A 31 12.76 -1.92 -9.30
N ASP A 32 12.52 -0.63 -9.02
CA ASP A 32 13.20 0.13 -7.95
C ASP A 32 12.61 -0.17 -6.56
N MET A 33 11.52 -0.96 -6.50
CA MET A 33 10.82 -1.39 -5.29
C MET A 33 10.27 -0.22 -4.46
N ASP A 34 10.07 0.94 -5.07
CA ASP A 34 9.59 2.15 -4.40
C ASP A 34 8.16 2.51 -4.80
N ARG A 35 7.57 1.80 -5.77
CA ARG A 35 6.24 2.08 -6.27
C ARG A 35 5.48 0.86 -6.76
N VAL A 36 4.17 0.90 -6.57
CA VAL A 36 3.21 0.01 -7.26
C VAL A 36 2.14 0.86 -7.93
N ASP A 37 2.06 0.79 -9.25
CA ASP A 37 1.02 1.46 -10.04
C ASP A 37 -0.18 0.53 -10.26
N VAL A 38 -1.37 1.14 -10.37
CA VAL A 38 -2.63 0.41 -10.59
C VAL A 38 -3.36 0.99 -11.80
N PHE A 39 -3.70 0.13 -12.76
CA PHE A 39 -4.41 0.50 -13.99
C PHE A 39 -5.66 -0.35 -14.20
N ASP A 40 -6.65 0.20 -14.91
CA ASP A 40 -7.72 -0.62 -15.46
C ASP A 40 -7.24 -1.43 -16.68
N VAL A 41 -8.10 -2.29 -17.22
CA VAL A 41 -7.76 -3.14 -18.38
C VAL A 41 -7.60 -2.37 -19.70
N GLN A 42 -7.93 -1.08 -19.72
CA GLN A 42 -7.68 -0.19 -20.85
C GLN A 42 -6.35 0.54 -20.70
N GLY A 43 -5.71 0.49 -19.53
CA GLY A 43 -4.45 1.16 -19.24
C GLY A 43 -4.62 2.56 -18.63
N ALA A 44 -5.84 2.95 -18.25
CA ALA A 44 -6.04 4.21 -17.55
C ALA A 44 -5.71 4.06 -16.05
N PRO A 45 -5.09 5.07 -15.44
CA PRO A 45 -4.62 5.02 -14.06
C PRO A 45 -5.79 4.95 -13.09
N ILE A 46 -5.73 4.05 -12.11
CA ILE A 46 -6.66 3.97 -10.98
C ILE A 46 -6.02 4.60 -9.74
N GLY A 47 -4.74 4.30 -9.52
CA GLY A 47 -4.06 4.60 -8.28
C GLY A 47 -2.57 4.29 -8.30
N ALA A 48 -1.90 4.61 -7.21
CA ALA A 48 -0.54 4.15 -6.94
C ALA A 48 -0.26 4.13 -5.43
N PHE A 49 0.73 3.33 -5.06
CA PHE A 49 1.30 3.27 -3.72
C PHE A 49 2.79 3.54 -3.83
N HIS A 50 3.31 4.43 -2.99
CA HIS A 50 4.70 4.82 -2.93
C HIS A 50 5.30 4.41 -1.60
N PHE A 51 6.53 3.94 -1.67
CA PHE A 51 7.28 3.42 -0.55
C PHE A 51 8.63 4.14 -0.46
N ALA A 52 9.16 4.26 0.75
CA ALA A 52 10.55 4.54 0.98
C ALA A 52 11.19 3.28 1.55
N MET A 53 12.27 2.80 0.94
CA MET A 53 13.07 1.75 1.54
C MET A 53 13.84 2.33 2.72
N ILE A 54 13.66 1.74 3.89
CA ILE A 54 14.39 2.07 5.11
C ILE A 54 15.38 0.96 5.37
N GLN A 55 16.64 1.31 5.63
CA GLN A 55 17.72 0.39 5.96
C GLN A 55 18.25 0.74 7.35
N ASP A 56 18.43 -0.26 8.20
CA ASP A 56 19.07 -0.12 9.51
C ASP A 56 20.55 -0.49 9.45
N ALA A 57 21.28 -0.25 10.54
CA ALA A 57 22.73 -0.48 10.63
C ALA A 57 23.14 -1.96 10.60
N ASP A 58 22.19 -2.89 10.80
CA ASP A 58 22.40 -4.33 10.72
C ASP A 58 22.09 -4.93 9.33
N ASP A 59 22.01 -4.06 8.31
CA ASP A 59 21.62 -4.38 6.92
C ASP A 59 20.19 -4.91 6.77
N SER A 60 19.37 -4.90 7.84
CA SER A 60 17.94 -5.13 7.69
C SER A 60 17.29 -3.97 6.94
N TYR A 61 16.29 -4.28 6.12
CA TYR A 61 15.51 -3.28 5.39
C TYR A 61 14.02 -3.60 5.41
N TRP A 62 13.22 -2.56 5.25
CA TRP A 62 11.77 -2.65 5.10
C TRP A 62 11.25 -1.50 4.26
N HIS A 63 10.02 -1.63 3.77
CA HIS A 63 9.35 -0.58 3.01
C HIS A 63 8.42 0.22 3.91
N HIS A 64 8.50 1.54 3.80
CA HIS A 64 7.64 2.46 4.51
C HIS A 64 6.69 3.14 3.51
N LEU A 65 5.39 2.89 3.64
CA LEU A 65 4.36 3.48 2.80
C LEU A 65 4.29 5.00 3.05
N THR A 66 4.69 5.78 2.04
CA THR A 66 4.77 7.25 2.13
C THR A 66 3.58 7.96 1.51
N TRP A 67 3.01 7.39 0.44
CA TRP A 67 1.85 8.00 -0.22
C TRP A 67 1.03 6.94 -0.94
N GLN A 68 -0.28 7.16 -1.00
CA GLN A 68 -1.19 6.27 -1.70
C GLN A 68 -2.44 7.01 -2.16
N TYR A 69 -3.01 6.56 -3.26
CA TYR A 69 -4.31 7.00 -3.73
C TYR A 69 -4.94 5.93 -4.65
N LEU A 70 -6.27 5.93 -4.72
CA LEU A 70 -7.09 5.06 -5.56
C LEU A 70 -8.27 5.85 -6.16
N ASP A 71 -8.08 7.16 -6.34
CA ASP A 71 -9.11 8.12 -6.73
C ASP A 71 -8.80 8.82 -8.06
N ALA A 72 -7.85 8.31 -8.85
CA ALA A 72 -7.69 8.75 -10.23
C ALA A 72 -8.90 8.37 -11.09
N GLN A 73 -9.65 7.34 -10.66
CA GLN A 73 -10.93 6.93 -11.22
C GLN A 73 -11.94 6.58 -10.11
N ASP A 74 -13.21 6.87 -10.36
CA ASP A 74 -14.29 6.54 -9.44
C ASP A 74 -14.61 5.03 -9.42
N GLY A 75 -15.15 4.56 -8.30
CA GLY A 75 -15.65 3.18 -8.18
C GLY A 75 -14.59 2.10 -7.88
N TYR A 76 -13.33 2.47 -7.70
CA TYR A 76 -12.23 1.54 -7.35
C TYR A 76 -11.80 1.58 -5.87
N ARG A 77 -12.43 2.43 -5.06
CA ARG A 77 -12.24 2.38 -3.60
C ARG A 77 -13.06 1.25 -2.98
N ARG A 78 -12.54 0.68 -1.89
CA ARG A 78 -13.20 -0.36 -1.06
C ARG A 78 -13.50 -1.69 -1.76
N CYS A 79 -12.86 -2.00 -2.89
CA CYS A 79 -12.96 -3.30 -3.57
C CYS A 79 -11.75 -4.24 -3.33
N GLY A 80 -10.85 -3.87 -2.43
CA GLY A 80 -9.72 -4.72 -2.00
C GLY A 80 -8.37 -4.45 -2.68
N ILE A 81 -8.29 -3.47 -3.59
CA ILE A 81 -7.06 -3.13 -4.32
C ILE A 81 -5.90 -2.85 -3.36
N GLY A 82 -6.10 -1.97 -2.38
CA GLY A 82 -5.01 -1.63 -1.44
C GLY A 82 -4.51 -2.83 -0.65
N GLN A 83 -5.37 -3.82 -0.33
CA GLN A 83 -4.90 -5.06 0.30
C GLN A 83 -4.04 -5.87 -0.68
N LYS A 84 -4.48 -6.01 -1.94
CA LYS A 84 -3.77 -6.76 -2.98
C LYS A 84 -2.41 -6.17 -3.31
N VAL A 85 -2.32 -4.84 -3.40
CA VAL A 85 -1.04 -4.13 -3.58
C VAL A 85 -0.04 -4.51 -2.50
N LEU A 86 -0.45 -4.48 -1.22
CA LEU A 86 0.44 -4.81 -0.11
C LEU A 86 0.83 -6.28 -0.09
N GLU A 87 -0.11 -7.19 -0.40
CA GLU A 87 0.18 -8.63 -0.54
C GLU A 87 1.25 -8.87 -1.61
N ILE A 88 1.10 -8.28 -2.80
CA ILE A 88 2.06 -8.39 -3.90
C ILE A 88 3.41 -7.80 -3.52
N ALA A 89 3.43 -6.60 -2.93
CA ALA A 89 4.67 -5.97 -2.49
C ALA A 89 5.42 -6.84 -1.45
N ILE A 90 4.72 -7.39 -0.46
CA ILE A 90 5.34 -8.28 0.55
C ILE A 90 5.91 -9.54 -0.09
N GLU A 91 5.18 -10.17 -1.00
CA GLU A 91 5.58 -11.41 -1.65
C GLU A 91 6.75 -11.20 -2.63
N LEU A 92 6.65 -10.19 -3.51
CA LEU A 92 7.63 -9.93 -4.55
C LEU A 92 8.93 -9.34 -4.00
N TRP A 93 8.83 -8.41 -3.05
CA TRP A 93 9.97 -7.70 -2.51
C TRP A 93 10.54 -8.35 -1.25
N ASP A 94 9.99 -9.48 -0.80
CA ASP A 94 10.35 -10.19 0.43
C ASP A 94 10.55 -9.24 1.62
N THR A 95 9.54 -8.39 1.87
CA THR A 95 9.70 -7.24 2.73
C THR A 95 8.60 -7.09 3.78
N ARG A 96 8.94 -6.40 4.86
CA ARG A 96 7.97 -5.88 5.83
C ARG A 96 7.51 -4.51 5.36
N ILE A 97 6.22 -4.20 5.54
CA ILE A 97 5.68 -2.88 5.29
C ILE A 97 5.35 -2.17 6.60
N THR A 98 5.72 -0.90 6.70
CA THR A 98 5.31 0.03 7.77
C THR A 98 4.59 1.23 7.13
N ALA A 99 3.91 2.04 7.94
CA ALA A 99 3.26 3.27 7.48
C ALA A 99 3.19 4.27 8.63
N GLY A 100 3.03 5.55 8.30
CA GLY A 100 2.89 6.64 9.25
C GLY A 100 1.73 6.52 10.20
N GLU A 101 1.68 7.45 11.15
CA GLU A 101 0.65 7.53 12.17
C GLU A 101 -0.43 8.56 11.83
N SER A 102 -1.57 8.42 12.53
CA SER A 102 -2.65 9.40 12.55
C SER A 102 -2.54 10.25 13.83
N ASP A 103 -1.36 10.80 14.10
CA ASP A 103 -1.10 11.60 15.31
C ASP A 103 -1.25 13.11 15.07
N GLY A 104 -1.54 13.53 13.83
CA GLY A 104 -1.68 14.93 13.43
C GLY A 104 -0.34 15.63 13.16
N ASN A 105 0.80 14.95 13.33
CA ASN A 105 2.13 15.52 13.10
C ASN A 105 2.66 15.16 11.72
N LYS A 106 3.21 16.15 11.01
CA LYS A 106 3.84 15.90 9.71
C LYS A 106 5.17 15.19 9.92
N SER A 107 5.28 13.97 9.42
CA SER A 107 6.54 13.24 9.34
C SER A 107 7.46 13.83 8.26
N SER A 108 8.78 13.66 8.44
CA SER A 108 9.81 14.04 7.47
C SER A 108 9.76 13.21 6.18
N LEU A 109 9.11 12.03 6.21
CA LEU A 109 8.94 11.17 5.03
C LEU A 109 7.67 11.49 4.23
N GLY A 110 6.85 12.45 4.68
CA GLY A 110 5.63 12.88 3.97
C GLY A 110 4.42 11.94 4.12
N ASP A 111 4.52 10.94 4.99
CA ASP A 111 3.62 9.79 5.22
C ASP A 111 2.46 10.04 6.19
N HIS A 112 2.00 11.28 6.33
CA HIS A 112 0.91 11.59 7.25
C HIS A 112 -0.43 11.00 6.76
N LEU A 113 -1.04 10.13 7.57
CA LEU A 113 -2.32 9.52 7.25
C LEU A 113 -3.47 10.55 7.28
N GLN A 114 -4.20 10.68 6.19
CA GLN A 114 -5.39 11.54 6.11
C GLN A 114 -6.57 10.82 5.46
N GLY A 115 -7.78 11.26 5.80
CA GLY A 115 -9.02 10.77 5.19
C GLY A 115 -9.17 9.25 5.27
N ASP A 116 -9.34 8.60 4.12
CA ASP A 116 -9.49 7.15 4.01
C ASP A 116 -8.19 6.37 4.36
N GLY A 117 -7.04 7.03 4.46
CA GLY A 117 -5.76 6.39 4.79
C GLY A 117 -5.68 5.84 6.21
N VAL A 118 -6.25 6.54 7.19
CA VAL A 118 -6.25 6.13 8.61
C VAL A 118 -6.98 4.80 8.81
N PRO A 119 -8.27 4.65 8.44
CA PRO A 119 -8.97 3.38 8.60
C PRO A 119 -8.40 2.27 7.72
N PHE A 120 -7.81 2.60 6.56
CA PHE A 120 -7.12 1.62 5.72
C PHE A 120 -5.90 1.01 6.43
N VAL A 121 -4.98 1.85 6.92
CA VAL A 121 -3.77 1.37 7.60
C VAL A 121 -4.12 0.58 8.86
N ALA A 122 -5.07 1.04 9.67
CA ALA A 122 -5.53 0.30 10.84
C ALA A 122 -6.01 -1.11 10.47
N ARG A 123 -6.82 -1.24 9.41
CA ARG A 123 -7.32 -2.53 8.93
C ARG A 123 -6.21 -3.44 8.38
N MET A 124 -5.21 -2.88 7.71
CA MET A 124 -4.06 -3.66 7.21
C MET A 124 -3.14 -4.11 8.34
N ARG A 125 -3.04 -3.34 9.43
CA ARG A 125 -2.37 -3.75 10.66
C ARG A 125 -3.07 -4.92 11.36
N GLU A 126 -4.40 -4.88 11.46
CA GLU A 126 -5.18 -6.03 11.96
C GLU A 126 -4.96 -7.32 11.14
N LYS A 127 -4.68 -7.15 9.85
CA LYS A 127 -4.41 -8.25 8.91
C LYS A 127 -2.96 -8.72 8.89
N GLY A 128 -2.06 -8.02 9.59
CA GLY A 128 -0.62 -8.31 9.58
C GLY A 128 0.12 -7.89 8.30
N LEU A 129 -0.52 -7.12 7.40
CA LEU A 129 0.09 -6.65 6.15
C LEU A 129 0.87 -5.34 6.33
N ILE A 130 0.45 -4.51 7.29
CA ILE A 130 1.26 -3.38 7.74
C ILE A 130 1.66 -3.69 9.16
N ALA A 131 2.95 -3.73 9.42
CA ALA A 131 3.45 -3.94 10.74
C ALA A 131 3.42 -2.65 11.53
N ARG A 132 3.39 -2.80 12.86
CA ARG A 132 3.49 -1.65 13.74
C ARG A 132 4.89 -1.04 13.69
N SER A 133 4.99 0.28 13.72
CA SER A 133 6.26 0.99 13.89
C SER A 133 6.59 1.12 15.38
N SER A 134 7.84 1.47 15.72
CA SER A 134 8.26 1.74 17.10
C SER A 134 7.54 2.93 17.75
N TYR A 135 6.82 3.73 16.96
CA TYR A 135 6.01 4.84 17.44
C TYR A 135 4.56 4.42 17.76
N ASP A 136 4.12 3.23 17.32
CA ASP A 136 2.72 2.85 17.50
C ASP A 136 2.40 2.67 18.99
N PRO A 137 1.22 3.15 19.45
CA PRO A 137 0.80 2.89 20.81
C PRO A 137 0.79 1.38 21.06
N ALA A 138 1.44 0.98 22.15
CA ALA A 138 1.38 -0.40 22.62
C ALA A 138 -0.10 -0.80 22.69
N PRO A 139 -0.48 -2.02 22.25
CA PRO A 139 -1.85 -2.46 22.44
C PRO A 139 -2.15 -2.33 23.94
N GLU A 140 -3.22 -1.61 24.29
CA GLU A 140 -3.68 -1.58 25.68
C GLU A 140 -3.85 -3.05 26.08
N ALA A 141 -3.00 -3.50 27.02
CA ALA A 141 -3.13 -4.82 27.57
C ALA A 141 -4.51 -4.85 28.24
N ARG A 142 -5.48 -5.48 27.57
CA ARG A 142 -6.68 -5.94 28.24
C ARG A 142 -6.23 -7.06 29.14
N TRP A 143 -5.89 -6.69 30.37
CA TRP A 143 -5.93 -7.64 31.47
C TRP A 143 -7.41 -7.98 31.62
N ASP A 144 -7.80 -9.11 31.03
CA ASP A 144 -9.04 -9.75 31.44
C ASP A 144 -8.85 -10.07 32.94
N GLU A 145 -9.53 -9.30 33.80
CA GLU A 145 -9.64 -9.59 35.22
C GLU A 145 -10.50 -10.84 35.37
N ASP A 146 -9.86 -12.01 35.46
CA ASP A 146 -10.44 -13.22 36.05
C ASP A 146 -10.33 -13.17 37.58
#